data_AF-A0AA39FDF2-F1
#
_entry.id   AF-A0AA39FDF2-F1
#
_cell.length_a   1.000
_cell.length_b   1.000
_cell.length_c   1.000
_cell.angle_alpha   90.00
_cell.angle_beta   90.00
_cell.angle_gamma   90.00
#
_symmetry.space_group_name_H-M   'P 1'
#
loop_
_entity.id
_entity.type
_entity.pdbx_description
1 polymer ?
#
loop_
_entity_poly.entity_id
_entity_poly.type
_entity_poly.pdbx_seq_one_letter_code
_entity_poly.pdbx_strand_id
1 'polypeptide(L)'
;MSGIKESTKTSSKSEKIPECINSVSAFEFPQDRPDYVDKTMLIKELIHDNNVLIKDPSRFDKTLNMDMVRRFVEIEMDKNGKPIKLDLDKDGFLKNNQKQSSNFKYFKGQKICNKKQFMLENFGKYPTINVDFSSVEGDSYKEVLDGLRTVLHKAFLQHSYLENSSLWDNSVYDKMIFRKYFDELESKSLDLEAIKSGLPILARYLYVYHGRPVFLFINECDVPMNSMAFDDSTSSKSRERSMKFLRKNVKKFFKGSSQFATRSLSNVCEKLGGILR
;
A
#
# COMPACT_ATOMS: atom_id res chain seq x y z
N MET A 1 -58.80 35.36 -9.72
CA MET A 1 -58.70 33.98 -9.18
C MET A 1 -57.98 33.12 -10.21
N SER A 2 -56.65 33.22 -10.21
CA SER A 2 -55.76 32.48 -11.11
C SER A 2 -55.14 31.33 -10.33
N GLY A 3 -55.56 30.10 -10.67
CA GLY A 3 -55.12 28.87 -10.03
C GLY A 3 -53.66 28.56 -10.33
N ILE A 4 -52.89 28.43 -9.25
CA ILE A 4 -51.49 28.00 -9.22
C ILE A 4 -51.48 26.48 -9.42
N LYS A 5 -50.83 26.00 -10.50
CA LYS A 5 -50.39 24.61 -10.64
C LYS A 5 -48.88 24.56 -10.39
N GLU A 6 -48.51 24.23 -9.15
CA GLU A 6 -47.14 23.83 -8.81
C GLU A 6 -46.83 22.47 -9.45
N SER A 7 -45.88 22.46 -10.37
CA SER A 7 -45.26 21.24 -10.88
C SER A 7 -43.96 21.03 -10.11
N THR A 8 -43.94 19.97 -9.30
CA THR A 8 -42.82 19.50 -8.51
C THR A 8 -41.70 19.00 -9.42
N LYS A 9 -40.64 19.80 -9.58
CA LYS A 9 -39.36 19.33 -10.14
C LYS A 9 -38.61 18.54 -9.07
N THR A 10 -38.61 17.23 -9.21
CA THR A 10 -37.73 16.31 -8.50
C THR A 10 -36.29 16.51 -8.97
N SER A 11 -35.53 17.26 -8.17
CA SER A 11 -34.08 17.42 -8.28
C SER A 11 -33.40 16.10 -7.93
N SER A 12 -32.93 15.37 -8.94
CA SER A 12 -32.03 14.23 -8.77
C SER A 12 -30.68 14.75 -8.27
N LYS A 13 -30.47 14.68 -6.96
CA LYS A 13 -29.14 14.83 -6.36
C LYS A 13 -28.25 13.69 -6.88
N SER A 14 -27.32 13.99 -7.77
CA SER A 14 -26.20 13.10 -8.06
C SER A 14 -25.33 13.03 -6.81
N GLU A 15 -25.34 11.87 -6.15
CA GLU A 15 -24.40 11.55 -5.09
C GLU A 15 -22.98 11.61 -5.68
N LYS A 16 -22.22 12.61 -5.22
CA LYS A 16 -20.79 12.72 -5.49
C LYS A 16 -20.12 11.51 -4.86
N ILE A 17 -19.59 10.63 -5.70
CA ILE A 17 -18.62 9.60 -5.30
C ILE A 17 -17.45 10.34 -4.64
N PRO A 18 -17.02 9.95 -3.42
CA PRO A 18 -15.96 10.66 -2.72
C PRO A 18 -14.67 10.59 -3.56
N GLU A 19 -14.13 11.76 -3.89
CA GLU A 19 -12.79 11.91 -4.46
C GLU A 19 -11.82 11.16 -3.56
N CYS A 20 -11.08 10.22 -4.16
CA CYS A 20 -10.07 9.43 -3.48
C CYS A 20 -9.15 10.37 -2.71
N ILE A 21 -9.17 10.25 -1.38
CA ILE A 21 -8.33 11.01 -0.46
C ILE A 21 -6.89 10.53 -0.69
N ASN A 22 -6.22 11.13 -1.68
CA ASN A 22 -4.77 11.10 -1.83
C ASN A 22 -4.18 11.89 -0.65
N SER A 23 -4.12 11.27 0.53
CA SER A 23 -3.37 11.76 1.68
C SER A 23 -2.35 10.73 2.14
N VAL A 24 -1.51 10.30 1.19
CA VAL A 24 -0.11 10.02 1.52
C VAL A 24 0.63 11.24 1.03
N SER A 25 1.14 12.05 1.96
CA SER A 25 1.90 13.27 1.66
C SER A 25 2.89 13.01 0.54
N ALA A 26 2.62 13.59 -0.63
CA ALA A 26 3.46 13.48 -1.79
C ALA A 26 4.77 14.24 -1.50
N PHE A 27 5.74 13.54 -0.93
CA PHE A 27 7.12 13.98 -0.99
C PHE A 27 7.52 13.90 -2.47
N GLU A 28 7.42 15.02 -3.17
CA GLU A 28 7.89 15.12 -4.55
C GLU A 28 9.39 14.85 -4.57
N PHE A 29 9.85 14.02 -5.52
CA PHE A 29 11.28 13.75 -5.67
C PHE A 29 12.00 15.08 -5.87
N PRO A 30 13.04 15.37 -5.08
CA PRO A 30 13.75 16.64 -5.15
C PRO A 30 14.69 16.69 -6.36
N GLN A 31 14.25 16.25 -7.55
CA GLN A 31 15.08 16.24 -8.76
C GLN A 31 15.59 17.63 -9.14
N ASP A 32 14.83 18.67 -8.78
CA ASP A 32 15.19 20.07 -9.03
C ASP A 32 16.07 20.67 -7.94
N ARG A 33 16.41 19.91 -6.89
CA ARG A 33 17.28 20.40 -5.82
C ARG A 33 18.75 20.10 -6.12
N PRO A 34 19.65 21.08 -5.95
CA PRO A 34 21.08 20.90 -6.23
C PRO A 34 21.78 19.91 -5.29
N ASP A 35 21.17 19.55 -4.16
CA ASP A 35 21.65 18.57 -3.19
C ASP A 35 21.09 17.15 -3.41
N TYR A 36 20.31 16.93 -4.47
CA TYR A 36 19.75 15.61 -4.75
C TYR A 36 20.82 14.62 -5.21
N VAL A 37 20.90 13.50 -4.48
CA VAL A 37 21.71 12.35 -4.86
C VAL A 37 20.81 11.31 -5.52
N ASP A 38 21.05 11.02 -6.79
CA ASP A 38 20.36 9.96 -7.52
C ASP A 38 20.71 8.57 -6.93
N LYS A 39 19.74 8.02 -6.21
CA LYS A 39 19.72 6.67 -5.60
C LYS A 39 18.92 5.65 -6.42
N THR A 40 18.48 5.97 -7.64
CA THR A 40 17.58 5.10 -8.43
C THR A 40 18.19 3.75 -8.79
N MET A 41 19.52 3.62 -8.77
CA MET A 41 20.19 2.33 -8.93
C MET A 41 19.89 1.34 -7.79
N LEU A 42 19.48 1.82 -6.60
CA LEU A 42 19.03 0.99 -5.49
C LEU A 42 17.84 0.10 -5.88
N ILE A 43 17.00 0.57 -6.80
CA ILE A 43 15.85 -0.20 -7.31
C ILE A 43 16.32 -1.53 -7.91
N LYS A 44 17.43 -1.51 -8.64
CA LYS A 44 17.98 -2.72 -9.26
C LYS A 44 18.41 -3.74 -8.21
N GLU A 45 19.07 -3.28 -7.16
CA GLU A 45 19.54 -4.16 -6.06
C GLU A 45 18.35 -4.75 -5.29
N LEU A 46 17.33 -3.93 -4.99
CA LEU A 46 16.20 -4.35 -4.14
C LEU A 46 15.16 -5.23 -4.85
N ILE A 47 15.03 -5.13 -6.17
CA ILE A 47 14.03 -5.89 -6.94
C ILE A 47 14.40 -7.37 -7.11
N HIS A 48 15.66 -7.77 -6.92
CA HIS A 48 16.07 -9.17 -7.11
C HIS A 48 15.82 -10.09 -5.90
N ASP A 49 15.69 -9.52 -4.70
CA ASP A 49 15.55 -10.28 -3.45
C ASP A 49 14.10 -10.51 -3.01
N ASN A 50 13.80 -11.68 -2.45
CA ASN A 50 12.42 -12.07 -2.10
C ASN A 50 11.89 -11.32 -0.86
N ASN A 51 12.74 -11.05 0.12
CA ASN A 51 12.37 -10.29 1.31
C ASN A 51 13.50 -9.33 1.62
N VAL A 52 13.21 -8.03 1.56
CA VAL A 52 14.21 -7.00 1.85
C VAL A 52 13.80 -6.21 3.08
N LEU A 53 14.71 -6.14 4.04
CA LEU A 53 14.56 -5.36 5.25
C LEU A 53 15.56 -4.21 5.21
N ILE A 54 15.05 -2.99 5.09
CA ILE A 54 15.85 -1.77 5.09
C ILE A 54 15.97 -1.31 6.55
N LYS A 55 17.09 -1.65 7.18
CA LYS A 55 17.51 -1.12 8.48
C LYS A 55 18.45 0.05 8.24
N ASP A 56 18.14 1.21 8.81
CA ASP A 56 18.98 2.42 8.73
C ASP A 56 18.65 3.34 9.92
N PRO A 57 19.43 4.37 10.25
CA PRO A 57 19.04 5.38 11.24
C PRO A 57 17.82 6.19 10.80
N SER A 58 17.20 6.88 11.76
CA SER A 58 16.17 7.89 11.49
C SER A 58 16.70 8.97 10.53
N ARG A 59 15.86 9.47 9.62
CA ARG A 59 16.16 10.54 8.63
C ARG A 59 17.00 10.15 7.40
N PHE A 60 17.23 8.85 7.15
CA PHE A 60 17.98 8.39 5.97
C PHE A 60 17.12 8.15 4.71
N ASP A 61 16.02 8.89 4.55
CA ASP A 61 15.12 8.79 3.40
C ASP A 61 14.51 7.39 3.14
N LYS A 62 14.38 6.52 4.15
CA LYS A 62 13.87 5.15 3.93
C LYS A 62 12.49 5.12 3.29
N THR A 63 11.57 5.96 3.78
CA THR A 63 10.22 6.07 3.25
C THR A 63 10.25 6.55 1.81
N LEU A 64 11.15 7.49 1.48
CA LEU A 64 11.36 7.96 0.11
C LEU A 64 11.93 6.86 -0.79
N ASN A 65 12.93 6.10 -0.33
CA ASN A 65 13.51 5.00 -1.09
C ASN A 65 12.47 3.90 -1.34
N MET A 66 11.63 3.60 -0.34
CA MET A 66 10.57 2.61 -0.47
C MET A 66 9.47 3.11 -1.42
N ASP A 67 9.09 4.39 -1.34
CA ASP A 67 8.16 5.03 -2.27
C ASP A 67 8.72 5.09 -3.71
N MET A 68 10.03 5.30 -3.85
CA MET A 68 10.75 5.23 -5.13
C MET A 68 10.63 3.84 -5.76
N VAL A 69 10.94 2.78 -5.00
CA VAL A 69 10.80 1.41 -5.51
C VAL A 69 9.35 1.09 -5.83
N ARG A 70 8.40 1.51 -4.97
CA ARG A 70 6.96 1.34 -5.19
C ARG A 70 6.53 1.95 -6.51
N ARG A 71 6.76 3.26 -6.69
CA ARG A 71 6.39 3.98 -7.92
C ARG A 71 7.04 3.41 -9.17
N PHE A 72 8.23 2.83 -9.03
CA PHE A 72 8.91 2.19 -10.16
C PHE A 72 8.18 0.93 -10.61
N VAL A 73 7.77 0.05 -9.71
CA VAL A 73 7.17 -1.26 -10.07
C VAL A 73 5.65 -1.19 -10.27
N GLU A 74 5.00 -0.20 -9.68
CA GLU A 74 3.54 -0.08 -9.56
C GLU A 74 2.80 0.06 -10.90
N ILE A 75 1.84 -0.83 -11.12
CA ILE A 75 0.83 -0.68 -12.17
C ILE A 75 -0.08 0.49 -11.80
N GLU A 76 -0.04 1.55 -12.60
CA GLU A 76 -1.00 2.64 -12.47
C GLU A 76 -2.34 2.29 -13.10
N MET A 77 -3.41 2.78 -12.48
CA MET A 77 -4.79 2.57 -12.93
C MET A 77 -5.34 3.88 -13.51
N ASP A 78 -6.11 3.78 -14.59
CA ASP A 78 -6.86 4.91 -15.12
C ASP A 78 -8.10 5.21 -14.26
N LYS A 79 -8.78 6.31 -14.58
CA LYS A 79 -10.03 6.73 -13.92
C LYS A 79 -11.17 5.71 -13.98
N ASN A 80 -11.07 4.71 -14.86
CA ASN A 80 -12.06 3.65 -15.02
C ASN A 80 -11.61 2.34 -14.34
N GLY A 81 -10.50 2.36 -13.60
CA GLY A 81 -9.95 1.18 -12.94
C GLY A 81 -9.30 0.19 -13.89
N LYS A 82 -8.81 0.62 -15.06
CA LYS A 82 -8.04 -0.22 -15.99
C LYS A 82 -6.54 0.06 -15.89
N PRO A 83 -5.66 -0.95 -15.99
CA PRO A 83 -4.22 -0.72 -16.02
C PRO A 83 -3.81 0.21 -17.17
N ILE A 84 -3.05 1.25 -16.86
CA ILE A 84 -2.42 2.13 -17.85
C ILE A 84 -1.32 1.32 -18.52
N LYS A 85 -1.50 1.03 -19.81
CA LYS A 85 -0.47 0.32 -20.59
C LYS A 85 0.71 1.26 -20.85
N LEU A 86 1.87 0.83 -20.40
CA LEU A 86 3.15 1.44 -20.71
C LEU A 86 3.61 0.98 -22.10
N ASP A 87 3.47 1.85 -23.10
CA ASP A 87 4.05 1.64 -24.43
C ASP A 87 5.51 2.13 -24.43
N LEU A 88 6.38 1.33 -23.82
CA LEU A 88 7.83 1.44 -24.00
C LEU A 88 8.19 0.87 -25.38
N ASP A 89 8.97 1.61 -26.17
CA ASP A 89 9.53 1.11 -27.42
C ASP A 89 10.58 0.00 -27.17
N LYS A 90 11.09 -0.59 -28.25
CA LYS A 90 12.12 -1.66 -28.15
C LYS A 90 13.42 -1.18 -27.47
N ASP A 91 13.58 0.12 -27.32
CA ASP A 91 14.71 0.80 -26.70
C ASP A 91 14.42 1.27 -25.27
N GLY A 92 13.24 0.98 -24.71
CA GLY A 92 12.85 1.41 -23.36
C GLY A 92 12.47 2.88 -23.24
N PHE A 93 12.27 3.59 -24.35
CA PHE A 93 11.76 4.96 -24.39
C PHE A 93 10.26 5.00 -24.68
N LEU A 94 9.59 6.05 -24.21
CA LEU A 94 8.18 6.28 -24.51
C LEU A 94 8.03 6.67 -25.98
N LYS A 95 7.14 5.98 -26.72
CA LYS A 95 6.77 6.42 -28.07
C LYS A 95 6.16 7.83 -28.00
N ASN A 96 6.66 8.75 -28.81
CA ASN A 96 6.15 10.11 -28.91
C ASN A 96 4.64 10.06 -29.27
N ASN A 97 3.78 10.61 -28.39
CA ASN A 97 2.32 10.78 -28.49
C ASN A 97 1.40 9.81 -27.73
N GLN A 98 1.88 9.05 -26.74
CA GLN A 98 0.99 8.21 -25.90
C GLN A 98 1.12 8.51 -24.39
N LYS A 99 0.03 8.18 -23.67
CA LYS A 99 -0.23 8.52 -22.27
C LYS A 99 0.89 7.99 -21.38
N GLN A 100 1.75 8.87 -20.89
CA GLN A 100 2.84 8.50 -19.99
C GLN A 100 2.26 8.09 -18.63
N SER A 101 2.84 7.07 -18.01
CA SER A 101 2.62 6.82 -16.60
C SER A 101 2.99 8.07 -15.80
N SER A 102 2.14 8.46 -14.85
CA SER A 102 2.43 9.62 -14.00
C SER A 102 3.69 9.39 -13.16
N ASN A 103 4.00 8.13 -12.85
CA ASN A 103 5.23 7.74 -12.17
C ASN A 103 6.50 7.90 -13.02
N PHE A 104 6.42 7.85 -14.36
CA PHE A 104 7.60 7.97 -15.22
C PHE A 104 8.32 9.32 -15.06
N LYS A 105 7.58 10.39 -14.73
CA LYS A 105 8.16 11.72 -14.48
C LYS A 105 9.24 11.70 -13.40
N TYR A 106 9.14 10.80 -12.41
CA TYR A 106 10.11 10.66 -11.33
C TYR A 106 11.36 9.86 -11.68
N PHE A 107 11.42 9.23 -12.86
CA PHE A 107 12.58 8.47 -13.30
C PHE A 107 13.24 9.07 -14.53
N LYS A 108 12.55 9.97 -15.25
CA LYS A 108 13.11 10.68 -16.40
C LYS A 108 14.43 11.35 -16.03
N GLY A 109 15.49 11.04 -16.78
CA GLY A 109 16.83 11.59 -16.57
C GLY A 109 17.65 10.94 -15.45
N GLN A 110 17.09 9.96 -14.72
CA GLN A 110 17.79 9.26 -13.65
C GLN A 110 18.64 8.10 -14.19
N LYS A 111 19.65 7.66 -13.43
CA LYS A 111 20.56 6.56 -13.79
C LYS A 111 19.84 5.27 -14.17
N ILE A 112 18.70 4.96 -13.53
CA ILE A 112 17.92 3.75 -13.81
C ILE A 112 17.34 3.73 -15.23
N CYS A 113 17.03 4.89 -15.83
CA CYS A 113 16.55 4.97 -17.21
C CYS A 113 17.60 4.51 -18.23
N ASN A 114 18.89 4.59 -17.90
CA ASN A 114 19.95 4.06 -18.76
C ASN A 114 19.96 2.52 -18.80
N LYS A 115 19.21 1.84 -17.93
CA LYS A 115 19.06 0.37 -17.91
C LYS A 115 17.79 -0.04 -18.67
N LYS A 116 17.79 0.15 -19.98
CA LYS A 116 16.66 -0.10 -20.89
C LYS A 116 15.96 -1.45 -20.68
N GLN A 117 16.71 -2.55 -20.68
CA GLN A 117 16.16 -3.90 -20.48
C GLN A 117 15.46 -4.03 -19.12
N PHE A 118 16.08 -3.48 -18.07
CA PHE A 118 15.53 -3.50 -16.72
C PHE A 118 14.23 -2.69 -16.61
N MET A 119 14.16 -1.53 -17.28
CA MET A 119 12.95 -0.72 -17.40
C MET A 119 11.82 -1.52 -18.07
N LEU A 120 12.10 -2.17 -19.20
CA LEU A 120 11.11 -2.95 -19.94
C LEU A 120 10.52 -4.11 -19.11
N GLU A 121 11.38 -4.77 -18.33
CA GLU A 121 11.01 -5.93 -17.53
C GLU A 121 10.26 -5.58 -16.24
N ASN A 122 10.55 -4.44 -15.62
CA ASN A 122 10.13 -4.16 -14.25
C ASN A 122 9.30 -2.89 -14.06
N PHE A 123 9.45 -1.88 -14.92
CA PHE A 123 8.78 -0.60 -14.73
C PHE A 123 7.27 -0.72 -14.96
N GLY A 124 6.48 -0.40 -13.92
CA GLY A 124 5.02 -0.46 -13.92
C GLY A 124 4.42 -1.81 -14.30
N LYS A 125 5.05 -2.91 -13.88
CA LYS A 125 4.66 -4.30 -14.24
C LYS A 125 4.01 -5.08 -13.11
N TYR A 126 4.00 -4.56 -11.89
CA TYR A 126 3.57 -5.30 -10.71
C TYR A 126 2.48 -4.58 -9.92
N PRO A 127 1.45 -5.30 -9.46
CA PRO A 127 0.57 -4.78 -8.43
C PRO A 127 1.35 -4.60 -7.12
N THR A 128 1.01 -3.54 -6.39
CA THR A 128 1.66 -3.15 -5.14
C THR A 128 0.63 -3.10 -4.04
N ILE A 129 1.00 -3.43 -2.81
CA ILE A 129 0.23 -3.14 -1.60
C ILE A 129 1.13 -2.31 -0.70
N ASN A 130 0.66 -1.14 -0.27
CA ASN A 130 1.39 -0.31 0.67
C ASN A 130 0.71 -0.34 2.05
N VAL A 131 1.49 -0.69 3.07
CA VAL A 131 1.03 -0.83 4.46
C VAL A 131 1.87 0.11 5.30
N ASP A 132 1.24 1.12 5.89
CA ASP A 132 1.90 2.07 6.76
C ASP A 132 1.38 1.91 8.19
N PHE A 133 2.29 1.50 9.09
CA PHE A 133 1.98 1.29 10.50
C PHE A 133 2.15 2.57 11.34
N SER A 134 2.50 3.71 10.74
CA SER A 134 2.65 5.00 11.42
C SER A 134 1.44 5.41 12.25
N SER A 135 0.22 5.06 11.81
CA SER A 135 -1.01 5.37 12.52
C SER A 135 -1.44 4.32 13.55
N VAL A 136 -0.63 3.29 13.81
CA VAL A 136 -0.91 2.26 14.82
C VAL A 136 -0.26 2.67 16.14
N GLU A 137 -0.83 3.71 16.73
CA GLU A 137 -0.48 4.20 18.06
C GLU A 137 -1.60 3.83 19.02
N GLY A 138 -1.23 3.44 20.25
CA GLY A 138 -2.18 3.06 21.28
C GLY A 138 -1.53 2.39 22.47
N ASP A 139 -2.08 2.65 23.64
CA ASP A 139 -1.60 2.13 24.92
C ASP A 139 -2.32 0.82 25.28
N SER A 140 -3.47 0.55 24.64
CA SER A 140 -4.25 -0.66 24.88
C SER A 140 -4.18 -1.66 23.72
N TYR A 141 -4.35 -2.95 24.04
CA TYR A 141 -4.50 -4.01 23.03
C TYR A 141 -5.64 -3.72 22.04
N LYS A 142 -6.71 -3.07 22.52
CA LYS A 142 -7.86 -2.70 21.69
C LYS A 142 -7.49 -1.63 20.67
N GLU A 143 -6.82 -0.56 21.08
CA GLU A 143 -6.38 0.51 20.18
C GLU A 143 -5.43 0.00 19.10
N VAL A 144 -4.50 -0.88 19.45
CA VAL A 144 -3.60 -1.47 18.44
C VAL A 144 -4.37 -2.35 17.44
N LEU A 145 -5.38 -3.10 17.88
CA LEU A 145 -6.25 -3.82 16.95
C LEU A 145 -7.04 -2.86 16.04
N ASP A 146 -7.57 -1.77 16.58
CA ASP A 146 -8.28 -0.73 15.81
C ASP A 146 -7.35 -0.06 14.78
N GLY A 147 -6.08 0.18 15.17
CA GLY A 147 -5.02 0.62 14.27
C GLY A 147 -4.78 -0.37 13.14
N LEU A 148 -4.65 -1.67 13.44
CA LEU A 148 -4.48 -2.72 12.40
C LEU A 148 -5.67 -2.80 11.45
N ARG A 149 -6.91 -2.65 11.95
CA ARG A 149 -8.12 -2.58 11.11
C ARG A 149 -8.06 -1.40 10.15
N THR A 150 -7.65 -0.24 10.65
CA THR A 150 -7.48 0.97 9.86
C THR A 150 -6.41 0.79 8.78
N VAL A 151 -5.29 0.16 9.12
CA VAL A 151 -4.22 -0.16 8.17
C VAL A 151 -4.71 -1.09 7.05
N LEU A 152 -5.47 -2.13 7.40
CA LEU A 152 -6.08 -3.03 6.42
C LEU A 152 -7.09 -2.31 5.54
N HIS A 153 -8.00 -1.52 6.12
CA HIS A 153 -8.96 -0.74 5.38
C HIS A 153 -8.26 0.18 4.36
N LYS A 154 -7.23 0.92 4.78
CA LYS A 154 -6.41 1.75 3.89
C LYS A 154 -5.74 0.93 2.77
N ALA A 155 -5.23 -0.26 3.06
CA ALA A 155 -4.64 -1.14 2.06
C ALA A 155 -5.66 -1.62 1.01
N PHE A 156 -6.89 -1.96 1.42
CA PHE A 156 -7.96 -2.31 0.48
C PHE A 156 -8.46 -1.09 -0.31
N LEU A 157 -8.52 0.07 0.33
CA LEU A 157 -8.93 1.33 -0.28
C LEU A 157 -8.00 1.77 -1.43
N GLN A 158 -6.69 1.49 -1.33
CA GLN A 158 -5.73 1.68 -2.42
C GLN A 158 -6.10 0.93 -3.71
N HIS A 159 -6.96 -0.09 -3.60
CA HIS A 159 -7.42 -0.90 -4.71
C HIS A 159 -8.94 -0.82 -4.91
N SER A 160 -9.52 0.36 -4.66
CA SER A 160 -10.94 0.67 -4.88
C SER A 160 -11.42 0.32 -6.29
N TYR A 161 -10.54 0.36 -7.30
CA TYR A 161 -10.83 -0.08 -8.66
C TYR A 161 -11.29 -1.54 -8.76
N LEU A 162 -10.96 -2.38 -7.78
CA LEU A 162 -11.43 -3.75 -7.74
C LEU A 162 -12.93 -3.81 -7.45
N GLU A 163 -13.56 -2.86 -6.75
CA GLU A 163 -14.96 -2.97 -6.33
C GLU A 163 -15.94 -3.23 -7.49
N ASN A 164 -15.71 -2.55 -8.61
CA ASN A 164 -16.51 -2.64 -9.82
C ASN A 164 -15.84 -3.48 -10.92
N SER A 165 -14.85 -4.29 -10.55
CA SER A 165 -14.15 -5.20 -11.45
C SER A 165 -15.00 -6.42 -11.81
N SER A 166 -14.80 -6.93 -13.03
CA SER A 166 -15.32 -8.23 -13.48
C SER A 166 -14.70 -9.43 -12.74
N LEU A 167 -13.69 -9.20 -11.87
CA LEU A 167 -13.13 -10.23 -11.00
C LEU A 167 -14.23 -10.98 -10.22
N TRP A 168 -15.27 -10.26 -9.81
CA TRP A 168 -16.32 -10.78 -8.94
C TRP A 168 -17.41 -11.57 -9.67
N ASP A 169 -17.42 -11.59 -11.01
CA ASP A 169 -18.47 -12.23 -11.80
C ASP A 169 -18.58 -13.74 -11.48
N ASN A 170 -17.46 -14.33 -11.07
CA ASN A 170 -17.36 -15.76 -10.72
C ASN A 170 -17.53 -16.05 -9.21
N SER A 171 -17.60 -15.03 -8.34
CA SER A 171 -17.66 -15.22 -6.89
C SER A 171 -18.22 -14.00 -6.14
N VAL A 172 -19.54 -14.01 -5.90
CA VAL A 172 -20.22 -13.01 -5.05
C VAL A 172 -19.70 -13.06 -3.62
N TYR A 173 -19.32 -14.24 -3.13
CA TYR A 173 -18.78 -14.43 -1.79
C TYR A 173 -17.44 -13.70 -1.59
N ASP A 174 -16.53 -13.80 -2.56
CA ASP A 174 -15.26 -13.08 -2.50
C ASP A 174 -15.46 -11.56 -2.52
N LYS A 175 -16.46 -11.06 -3.28
CA LYS A 175 -16.84 -9.64 -3.28
C LYS A 175 -17.34 -9.18 -1.92
N MET A 176 -18.17 -9.99 -1.25
CA MET A 176 -18.63 -9.71 0.11
C MET A 176 -17.46 -9.67 1.09
N ILE A 177 -16.50 -10.59 0.98
CA ILE A 177 -15.28 -10.55 1.80
C ILE A 177 -14.48 -9.28 1.53
N PHE A 178 -14.27 -8.91 0.26
CA PHE A 178 -13.56 -7.67 -0.09
C PHE A 178 -14.24 -6.45 0.55
N ARG A 179 -15.58 -6.37 0.48
CA ARG A 179 -16.36 -5.29 1.08
C ARG A 179 -16.20 -5.18 2.59
N LYS A 180 -16.04 -6.29 3.32
CA LYS A 180 -15.78 -6.24 4.78
C LYS A 180 -14.53 -5.44 5.15
N TYR A 181 -13.49 -5.47 4.31
CA TYR A 181 -12.28 -4.68 4.53
C TYR A 181 -12.36 -3.30 3.89
N PHE A 182 -13.04 -3.20 2.74
CA PHE A 182 -13.15 -1.97 1.97
C PHE A 182 -14.14 -0.96 2.57
N ASP A 183 -15.23 -1.39 3.20
CA ASP A 183 -16.19 -0.50 3.86
C ASP A 183 -15.65 -0.03 5.21
N GLU A 184 -15.73 1.28 5.47
CA GLU A 184 -15.17 1.88 6.68
C GLU A 184 -15.84 1.37 7.96
N LEU A 185 -17.16 1.16 7.94
CA LEU A 185 -17.92 0.73 9.12
C LEU A 185 -17.71 -0.76 9.37
N GLU A 186 -17.78 -1.59 8.33
CA GLU A 186 -17.52 -3.03 8.47
C GLU A 186 -16.09 -3.31 8.90
N SER A 187 -15.11 -2.55 8.40
CA SER A 187 -13.69 -2.74 8.73
C SER A 187 -13.39 -2.57 10.23
N LYS A 188 -14.15 -1.72 10.94
CA LYS A 188 -14.03 -1.52 12.39
C LYS A 188 -14.46 -2.75 13.20
N SER A 189 -15.25 -3.65 12.60
CA SER A 189 -15.76 -4.86 13.25
C SER A 189 -14.95 -6.13 12.95
N LEU A 190 -13.86 -6.04 12.19
CA LEU A 190 -13.05 -7.19 11.80
C LEU A 190 -12.51 -7.93 13.03
N ASP A 191 -12.70 -9.24 13.06
CA ASP A 191 -12.17 -10.09 14.11
C ASP A 191 -10.68 -10.39 13.88
N LEU A 192 -10.09 -11.14 14.80
CA LEU A 192 -8.66 -11.44 14.74
C LEU A 192 -8.29 -12.31 13.53
N GLU A 193 -9.15 -13.23 13.12
CA GLU A 193 -8.87 -14.09 11.95
C GLU A 193 -8.96 -13.31 10.65
N ALA A 194 -9.89 -12.37 10.54
CA ALA A 194 -9.97 -11.42 9.43
C ALA A 194 -8.71 -10.54 9.39
N ILE A 195 -8.25 -10.01 10.53
CA ILE A 195 -7.01 -9.21 10.57
C ILE A 195 -5.80 -10.02 10.08
N LYS A 196 -5.69 -11.29 10.47
CA LYS A 196 -4.60 -12.17 10.02
C LYS A 196 -4.66 -12.49 8.52
N SER A 197 -5.87 -12.65 7.98
CA SER A 197 -6.09 -13.11 6.60
C SER A 197 -6.25 -11.98 5.59
N GLY A 198 -6.46 -10.73 6.03
CA GLY A 198 -6.74 -9.58 5.18
C GLY A 198 -5.72 -9.34 4.07
N LEU A 199 -4.43 -9.21 4.39
CA LEU A 199 -3.40 -9.02 3.37
C LEU A 199 -3.20 -10.21 2.43
N PRO A 200 -3.13 -11.47 2.92
CA PRO A 200 -3.12 -12.63 2.03
C PRO A 200 -4.30 -12.66 1.06
N ILE A 201 -5.50 -12.31 1.53
CA ILE A 201 -6.72 -12.21 0.71
C ILE A 201 -6.57 -11.12 -0.34
N LEU A 202 -6.11 -9.93 0.05
CA LEU A 202 -5.89 -8.82 -0.89
C LEU A 202 -4.86 -9.17 -1.96
N ALA A 203 -3.75 -9.78 -1.55
CA ALA A 203 -2.69 -10.23 -2.46
C ALA A 203 -3.22 -11.26 -3.45
N ARG A 204 -4.07 -12.20 -3.00
CA ARG A 204 -4.76 -13.16 -3.89
C ARG A 204 -5.63 -12.44 -4.92
N TYR A 205 -6.45 -11.46 -4.51
CA TYR A 205 -7.32 -10.73 -5.45
C TYR A 205 -6.53 -9.94 -6.49
N LEU A 206 -5.46 -9.27 -6.07
CA LEU A 206 -4.58 -8.55 -6.99
C LEU A 206 -3.87 -9.50 -7.96
N TYR A 207 -3.41 -10.66 -7.47
CA TYR A 207 -2.80 -11.69 -8.30
C TYR A 207 -3.75 -12.19 -9.38
N VAL A 208 -4.99 -12.51 -9.02
CA VAL A 208 -6.01 -13.00 -9.96
C VAL A 208 -6.40 -11.89 -10.95
N TYR A 209 -6.55 -10.64 -10.48
CA TYR A 209 -6.93 -9.53 -11.35
C TYR A 209 -5.84 -9.16 -12.37
N HIS A 210 -4.59 -9.02 -11.91
CA HIS A 210 -3.48 -8.56 -12.76
C HIS A 210 -2.74 -9.70 -13.47
N GLY A 211 -2.93 -10.95 -13.06
CA GLY A 211 -2.15 -12.10 -13.55
C GLY A 211 -0.66 -12.00 -13.21
N ARG A 212 -0.31 -11.19 -12.20
CA ARG A 212 1.05 -10.83 -11.82
C ARG A 212 1.20 -10.91 -10.31
N PRO A 213 2.35 -11.36 -9.82
CA PRO A 213 2.60 -11.47 -8.39
C PRO A 213 2.83 -10.10 -7.74
N VAL A 214 2.44 -9.98 -6.47
CA VAL A 214 2.28 -8.68 -5.78
C VAL A 214 3.55 -8.26 -5.04
N PHE A 215 3.87 -6.97 -5.06
CA PHE A 215 4.88 -6.36 -4.20
C PHE A 215 4.25 -5.79 -2.93
N LEU A 216 4.73 -6.19 -1.77
CA LEU A 216 4.25 -5.72 -0.48
C LEU A 216 5.25 -4.73 0.13
N PHE A 217 4.87 -3.48 0.29
CA PHE A 217 5.68 -2.42 0.91
C PHE A 217 5.15 -2.13 2.30
N ILE A 218 6.05 -2.17 3.30
CA ILE A 218 5.69 -2.08 4.71
C ILE A 218 6.54 -1.04 5.40
N ASN A 219 5.89 0.05 5.82
CA ASN A 219 6.53 1.14 6.54
C ASN A 219 6.28 1.01 8.05
N GLU A 220 7.30 1.37 8.84
CA GLU A 220 7.20 1.53 10.30
C GLU A 220 6.65 0.30 11.05
N CYS A 221 7.02 -0.91 10.61
CA CYS A 221 6.53 -2.14 11.24
C CYS A 221 6.94 -2.31 12.72
N ASP A 222 7.88 -1.50 13.21
CA ASP A 222 8.27 -1.41 14.62
C ASP A 222 7.38 -0.50 15.48
N VAL A 223 6.61 0.42 14.90
CA VAL A 223 5.72 1.32 15.66
C VAL A 223 4.70 0.56 16.53
N PRO A 224 3.95 -0.44 16.01
CA PRO A 224 3.03 -1.23 16.84
C PRO A 224 3.75 -2.00 17.96
N MET A 225 5.03 -2.33 17.77
CA MET A 225 5.84 -3.01 18.77
C MET A 225 6.36 -2.04 19.84
N ASN A 226 6.67 -0.81 19.45
CA ASN A 226 7.20 0.22 20.35
C ASN A 226 6.09 0.87 21.18
N SER A 227 4.91 1.12 20.60
CA SER A 227 3.77 1.74 21.30
C SER A 227 3.40 0.99 22.59
N MET A 228 3.38 -0.35 22.54
CA MET A 228 3.09 -1.18 23.73
C MET A 228 4.22 -1.26 24.75
N ALA A 229 5.41 -0.76 24.42
CA ALA A 229 6.57 -0.86 25.29
C ALA A 229 6.60 0.25 26.36
N PHE A 230 5.93 1.38 26.14
CA PHE A 230 6.02 2.59 26.97
C PHE A 230 4.97 2.71 28.07
N ASP A 231 4.04 1.77 28.18
CA ASP A 231 3.03 1.77 29.25
C ASP A 231 3.60 1.17 30.55
N ASP A 232 3.95 2.04 31.49
CA ASP A 232 4.42 1.68 32.85
C ASP A 232 3.27 1.18 33.77
N SER A 233 2.01 1.25 33.31
CA SER A 233 0.83 0.95 34.14
C SER A 233 0.33 -0.50 34.07
N THR A 234 0.74 -1.27 33.05
CA THR A 234 0.31 -2.67 32.86
C THR A 234 1.32 -3.66 33.43
N SER A 235 0.83 -4.68 34.16
CA SER A 235 1.71 -5.73 34.72
C SER A 235 2.60 -6.33 33.62
N SER A 236 3.89 -6.46 33.90
CA SER A 236 4.92 -6.90 32.94
C SER A 236 4.53 -8.15 32.13
N LYS A 237 3.74 -9.06 32.71
CA LYS A 237 3.23 -10.28 32.07
C LYS A 237 2.14 -10.05 31.01
N SER A 238 1.28 -9.04 31.18
CA SER A 238 0.24 -8.69 30.18
C SER A 238 0.87 -8.01 28.97
N ARG A 239 1.84 -7.12 29.21
CA ARG A 239 2.64 -6.45 28.18
C ARG A 239 3.40 -7.45 27.32
N GLU A 240 4.07 -8.41 27.96
CA GLU A 240 4.78 -9.49 27.26
C GLU A 240 3.86 -10.36 26.41
N ARG A 241 2.63 -10.64 26.87
CA ARG A 241 1.63 -11.41 26.11
C ARG A 241 1.14 -10.66 24.87
N SER A 242 0.82 -9.37 25.00
CA SER A 242 0.39 -8.52 23.87
C SER A 242 1.51 -8.35 22.84
N MET A 243 2.75 -8.13 23.31
CA MET A 243 3.93 -8.05 22.45
C MET A 243 4.25 -9.35 21.74
N LYS A 244 4.18 -10.48 22.45
CA LYS A 244 4.36 -11.82 21.86
C LYS A 244 3.26 -12.12 20.84
N PHE A 245 2.04 -11.68 21.11
CA PHE A 245 0.91 -11.81 20.19
C PHE A 245 1.11 -10.98 18.93
N LEU A 246 1.44 -9.68 19.04
CA LEU A 246 1.73 -8.83 17.90
C LEU A 246 2.91 -9.37 17.10
N ARG A 247 4.05 -9.67 17.73
CA ARG A 247 5.20 -10.27 17.04
C ARG A 247 4.82 -11.56 16.30
N LYS A 248 4.00 -12.43 16.91
CA LYS A 248 3.54 -13.68 16.28
C LYS A 248 2.57 -13.42 15.13
N ASN A 249 1.63 -12.49 15.28
CA ASN A 249 0.62 -12.20 14.27
C ASN A 249 1.15 -11.35 13.13
N VAL A 250 1.96 -10.34 13.43
CA VAL A 250 2.74 -9.57 12.45
C VAL A 250 3.64 -10.53 11.66
N LYS A 251 4.40 -11.44 12.30
CA LYS A 251 5.15 -12.50 11.57
C LYS A 251 4.25 -13.39 10.70
N LYS A 252 3.06 -13.76 11.17
CA LYS A 252 2.13 -14.60 10.40
C LYS A 252 1.52 -13.86 9.23
N PHE A 253 1.20 -12.59 9.42
CA PHE A 253 0.74 -11.65 8.41
C PHE A 253 1.79 -11.52 7.29
N PHE A 254 3.07 -11.41 7.66
CA PHE A 254 4.18 -11.44 6.71
C PHE A 254 4.36 -12.81 6.01
N LYS A 255 4.19 -13.93 6.72
CA LYS A 255 4.34 -15.28 6.13
C LYS A 255 3.17 -15.67 5.22
N GLY A 256 1.94 -15.29 5.56
CA GLY A 256 0.72 -15.67 4.82
C GLY A 256 0.64 -15.03 3.44
N SER A 257 1.23 -13.85 3.26
CA SER A 257 1.24 -13.14 1.97
C SER A 257 2.19 -13.79 0.95
N SER A 258 3.09 -14.67 1.36
CA SER A 258 4.18 -15.21 0.51
C SER A 258 3.75 -16.08 -0.66
N GLN A 259 2.54 -16.65 -0.65
CA GLN A 259 2.06 -17.48 -1.78
C GLN A 259 1.73 -16.63 -3.02
N PHE A 260 1.26 -15.39 -2.82
CA PHE A 260 0.77 -14.51 -3.88
C PHE A 260 1.60 -13.22 -4.03
N ALA A 261 2.38 -12.88 -3.00
CA ALA A 261 3.36 -11.82 -3.05
C ALA A 261 4.72 -12.38 -3.48
N THR A 262 5.29 -11.82 -4.54
CA THR A 262 6.67 -12.15 -4.95
C THR A 262 7.65 -11.70 -3.90
N ARG A 263 7.42 -10.48 -3.38
CA ARG A 263 8.43 -9.73 -2.63
C ARG A 263 7.80 -8.89 -1.53
N SER A 264 8.47 -8.86 -0.37
CA SER A 264 8.15 -7.92 0.69
C SER A 264 9.34 -7.00 0.97
N LEU A 265 9.09 -5.69 0.97
CA LEU A 265 10.04 -4.67 1.41
C LEU A 265 9.52 -4.08 2.70
N SER A 266 10.34 -4.11 3.75
CA SER A 266 9.99 -3.57 5.06
C SER A 266 11.03 -2.58 5.55
N ASN A 267 10.57 -1.47 6.12
CA ASN A 267 11.41 -0.51 6.83
C ASN A 267 11.23 -0.71 8.34
N VAL A 268 12.34 -0.71 9.07
CA VAL A 268 12.35 -0.69 10.56
C VAL A 268 13.11 0.54 11.02
N CYS A 269 12.56 1.30 11.96
CA CYS A 269 13.26 2.39 12.60
C CYS A 269 14.12 1.85 13.76
N GLU A 270 15.45 1.80 13.59
CA GLU A 270 16.35 1.64 14.75
C GLU A 270 16.45 2.97 15.48
N LYS A 271 15.38 3.36 16.19
CA LYS A 271 15.46 4.42 17.20
C LYS A 271 15.59 3.76 18.57
N LEU A 272 16.80 3.88 19.11
CA LEU A 272 17.29 3.48 20.43
C LEU A 272 17.54 1.98 20.60
N GLY A 273 18.81 1.61 20.36
CA GLY A 273 19.34 0.27 20.57
C GLY A 273 19.12 -0.21 22.01
N GLY A 274 18.54 -1.39 22.14
CA GLY A 274 18.46 -2.08 23.43
C GLY A 274 17.50 -3.28 23.48
N ILE A 275 16.43 -3.32 22.68
CA ILE A 275 15.29 -4.23 22.96
C ILE A 275 15.29 -5.51 22.09
N LEU A 276 16.35 -5.77 21.33
CA LEU A 276 16.53 -7.02 20.57
C LEU A 276 17.85 -7.73 20.89
N ARG A 277 18.30 -7.67 22.15
CA ARG A 277 19.20 -8.70 22.71
C ARG A 277 18.40 -9.61 23.62
#